data_AF-A0A1G0LYU4-F1
#
_entry.id   AF-A0A1G0LYU4-F1
#
_cell.length_a   1.000
_cell.length_b   1.000
_cell.length_c   1.000
_cell.angle_alpha   90.00
_cell.angle_beta   90.00
_cell.angle_gamma   90.00
#
_symmetry.space_group_name_H-M   'P 1'
#
loop_
_entity.id
_entity.type
_entity.pdbx_description
1 polymer ?
#
loop_
_entity_poly.entity_id
_entity_poly.type
_entity_poly.pdbx_seq_one_letter_code
_entity_poly.pdbx_strand_id
1 'polypeptide(L)'
;MKDGWYDEEYFALAESQEEAVQLTAEYGISATLPGYFFIGLIGWDDFILSDASGNYFRVPTVPLTNEYLKPYQFPVEKIRMEEDPKFTGKAKWYSTPLIFGGSPTDEKNMTWVSFSQHAQLVCWWNAKYQKLKQNNA
;
A
#
# COMPACT_ATOMS: atom_id res chain seq x y z
N MET A 1 -8.40 -10.43 -2.04
CA MET A 1 -8.24 -9.06 -2.54
C MET A 1 -8.69 -9.07 -3.96
N LYS A 2 -9.49 -8.08 -4.34
CA LYS A 2 -9.99 -7.88 -5.69
C LYS A 2 -9.24 -6.73 -6.34
N ASP A 3 -8.68 -6.97 -7.51
CA ASP A 3 -7.80 -6.03 -8.18
C ASP A 3 -8.17 -5.77 -9.65
N GLY A 4 -7.89 -4.56 -10.13
CA GLY A 4 -8.22 -4.13 -11.49
C GLY A 4 -8.09 -2.62 -11.72
N TRP A 5 -8.34 -2.19 -12.96
CA TRP A 5 -8.23 -0.80 -13.39
C TRP A 5 -9.51 0.00 -13.10
N TYR A 6 -9.35 1.23 -12.65
CA TYR A 6 -10.41 2.22 -12.58
C TYR A 6 -9.81 3.61 -12.82
N ASP A 7 -10.32 4.35 -13.82
CA ASP A 7 -9.90 5.73 -14.14
C ASP A 7 -8.37 5.90 -14.24
N GLU A 8 -7.73 5.07 -15.07
CA GLU A 8 -6.27 5.02 -15.31
C GLU A 8 -5.39 4.58 -14.13
N GLU A 9 -5.96 4.37 -12.94
CA GLU A 9 -5.24 3.83 -11.79
C GLU A 9 -5.58 2.35 -11.57
N TYR A 10 -4.59 1.59 -11.10
CA TYR A 10 -4.80 0.20 -10.71
C TYR A 10 -5.05 0.11 -9.21
N PHE A 11 -6.11 -0.58 -8.84
CA PHE A 11 -6.53 -0.78 -7.47
C PHE A 11 -6.42 -2.25 -7.09
N ALA A 12 -6.08 -2.51 -5.83
CA ALA A 12 -6.21 -3.82 -5.21
C ALA A 12 -6.89 -3.64 -3.84
N LEU A 13 -8.16 -4.03 -3.74
CA LEU A 13 -9.00 -3.74 -2.58
C LEU A 13 -9.25 -4.99 -1.74
N ALA A 14 -9.39 -4.81 -0.43
CA ALA A 14 -9.93 -5.85 0.43
C ALA A 14 -11.40 -6.13 0.08
N GLU A 15 -11.76 -7.40 0.00
CA GLU A 15 -13.09 -7.87 -0.41
C GLU A 15 -14.07 -7.99 0.77
N SER A 16 -13.53 -8.11 1.99
CA SER A 16 -14.33 -8.19 3.21
C SER A 16 -13.66 -7.47 4.37
N GLN A 17 -14.42 -7.22 5.42
CA GLN A 17 -13.91 -6.63 6.65
C GLN A 17 -12.89 -7.53 7.35
N GLU A 18 -13.09 -8.85 7.32
CA GLU A 18 -12.15 -9.83 7.86
C GLU A 18 -10.82 -9.80 7.11
N GLU A 19 -10.87 -9.73 5.78
CA GLU A 19 -9.66 -9.59 4.96
C GLU A 19 -8.95 -8.26 5.25
N ALA A 20 -9.69 -7.16 5.37
CA ALA A 20 -9.13 -5.86 5.73
C ALA A 20 -8.39 -5.91 7.08
N VAL A 21 -8.97 -6.55 8.09
CA VAL A 21 -8.34 -6.74 9.41
C VAL A 21 -7.07 -7.58 9.30
N GLN A 22 -7.11 -8.68 8.56
CA GLN A 22 -5.95 -9.54 8.34
C GLN A 22 -4.82 -8.77 7.64
N LEU A 23 -5.12 -8.06 6.55
CA LEU A 23 -4.15 -7.26 5.79
C LEU A 23 -3.57 -6.11 6.63
N THR A 24 -4.37 -5.49 7.48
CA THR A 24 -3.90 -4.46 8.43
C THR A 24 -2.80 -5.01 9.33
N ALA A 25 -2.94 -6.25 9.81
CA ALA A 25 -1.93 -6.92 10.62
C ALA A 25 -0.71 -7.35 9.78
N GLU A 26 -0.93 -7.95 8.60
CA GLU A 26 0.14 -8.46 7.73
C GLU A 26 1.08 -7.35 7.24
N TYR A 27 0.53 -6.18 6.90
CA TYR A 27 1.30 -5.01 6.49
C TYR A 27 1.90 -4.22 7.67
N GLY A 28 1.69 -4.66 8.91
CA GLY A 28 2.22 -3.98 10.11
C GLY A 28 1.60 -2.60 10.34
N ILE A 29 0.45 -2.31 9.74
CA ILE A 29 -0.24 -1.01 9.86
C ILE A 29 -0.66 -0.78 11.30
N SER A 30 -1.20 -1.79 11.98
CA SER A 30 -1.62 -1.67 13.39
C SER A 30 -0.52 -1.17 14.32
N ALA A 31 0.73 -1.58 14.07
CA ALA A 31 1.87 -1.18 14.88
C ALA A 31 2.41 0.21 14.50
N THR A 32 2.30 0.57 13.22
CA THR A 32 2.94 1.78 12.66
C THR A 32 2.00 2.99 12.66
N LEU A 33 0.71 2.77 12.39
CA LEU A 33 -0.35 3.77 12.38
C LEU A 33 -1.57 3.23 13.16
N PRO A 34 -1.52 3.24 14.50
CA PRO A 34 -2.64 2.79 15.32
C PRO A 34 -3.92 3.57 15.01
N GLY A 35 -5.05 2.86 14.90
CA GLY A 35 -6.36 3.45 14.60
C GLY A 35 -6.71 3.51 13.12
N TYR A 36 -5.81 3.07 12.23
CA TYR A 36 -6.06 2.95 10.80
C TYR A 36 -6.16 1.49 10.36
N PHE A 37 -7.02 1.24 9.38
CA PHE A 37 -7.27 -0.08 8.80
C PHE A 37 -7.05 -0.07 7.30
N PHE A 38 -6.54 -1.17 6.75
CA PHE A 38 -6.30 -1.36 5.33
C PHE A 38 -7.62 -1.40 4.55
N ILE A 39 -7.71 -0.64 3.47
CA ILE A 39 -8.80 -0.71 2.49
C ILE A 39 -8.29 -1.28 1.17
N GLY A 40 -7.09 -0.88 0.75
CA GLY A 40 -6.52 -1.32 -0.52
C GLY A 40 -5.18 -0.70 -0.84
N LEU A 41 -4.74 -0.97 -2.06
CA LEU A 41 -3.62 -0.33 -2.73
C LEU A 41 -4.13 0.46 -3.93
N ILE A 42 -3.45 1.56 -4.23
CA ILE A 42 -3.68 2.40 -5.40
C ILE A 42 -2.37 2.69 -6.08
N GLY A 43 -2.31 2.46 -7.40
CA GLY A 43 -1.09 2.65 -8.17
C GLY A 43 0.10 1.83 -7.65
N TRP A 44 -0.17 0.71 -6.95
CA TRP A 44 0.79 -0.24 -6.39
C TRP A 44 1.62 0.23 -5.18
N ASP A 45 1.92 1.52 -5.10
CA ASP A 45 2.88 2.05 -4.12
C ASP A 45 2.23 2.79 -2.95
N ASP A 46 0.93 3.08 -3.01
CA ASP A 46 0.22 3.77 -1.94
C ASP A 46 -0.87 2.90 -1.33
N PHE A 47 -0.95 2.93 0.00
CA PHE A 47 -2.10 2.39 0.73
C PHE A 47 -3.27 3.35 0.69
N ILE A 48 -4.46 2.77 0.59
CA ILE A 48 -5.72 3.39 0.98
C ILE A 48 -6.05 2.83 2.38
N LEU A 49 -6.21 3.71 3.35
CA LEU A 49 -6.58 3.39 4.72
C LEU A 49 -7.91 4.03 5.10
N SER A 50 -8.60 3.46 6.09
CA SER A 50 -9.74 4.10 6.76
C SER A 50 -9.44 4.28 8.24
N ASP A 51 -9.95 5.37 8.82
CA ASP A 51 -10.05 5.50 10.27
C ASP A 51 -11.37 4.88 10.80
N ALA A 52 -11.55 4.90 12.12
CA ALA A 52 -12.77 4.43 12.79
C ALA A 52 -14.03 5.28 12.51
N SER A 53 -13.87 6.48 11.95
CA SER A 53 -14.99 7.35 11.56
C SER A 53 -15.42 7.12 10.11
N GLY A 54 -14.73 6.23 9.38
CA GLY A 54 -14.99 5.94 7.96
C GLY A 54 -14.36 6.94 7.00
N ASN A 55 -13.44 7.80 7.46
CA ASN A 55 -12.70 8.69 6.57
C ASN A 55 -11.56 7.93 5.91
N TYR A 56 -11.36 8.17 4.61
CA TYR A 56 -10.29 7.56 3.85
C TYR A 56 -9.03 8.42 3.80
N PHE A 57 -7.90 7.74 3.79
CA PHE A 57 -6.57 8.35 3.73
C PHE A 57 -5.70 7.61 2.72
N ARG A 58 -4.75 8.33 2.14
CA ARG A 58 -3.68 7.80 1.29
C ARG A 58 -2.34 8.00 1.98
N VAL A 59 -1.50 6.98 1.94
CA VAL A 59 -0.12 7.03 2.49
C VAL A 59 0.79 6.12 1.65
N PRO A 60 2.05 6.49 1.41
CA PRO A 60 3.01 5.59 0.78
C PRO A 60 3.14 4.29 1.55
N THR A 61 3.29 3.19 0.81
CA THR A 61 3.65 1.88 1.39
C THR A 61 5.00 1.97 2.09
N VAL A 62 5.94 2.75 1.53
CA VAL A 62 7.21 3.12 2.16
C VAL A 62 7.54 4.59 1.85
N PRO A 63 7.66 5.47 2.86
CA PRO A 63 7.53 5.22 4.29
C PRO A 63 6.07 5.28 4.79
N LEU A 64 5.66 4.25 5.52
CA LEU A 64 4.40 4.19 6.25
C LEU A 64 4.52 5.00 7.54
N THR A 65 4.15 6.29 7.51
CA THR A 65 4.17 7.15 8.72
C THR A 65 3.07 8.22 8.67
N ASN A 66 2.68 8.73 9.84
CA ASN A 66 1.67 9.79 9.97
C ASN A 66 2.05 11.07 9.22
N GLU A 67 3.35 11.32 9.02
CA GLU A 67 3.87 12.50 8.30
C GLU A 67 3.40 12.56 6.83
N TYR A 68 3.20 11.40 6.21
CA TYR A 68 2.78 11.30 4.80
C TYR A 68 1.31 10.91 4.65
N LEU A 69 0.58 10.73 5.75
CA LEU A 69 -0.83 10.40 5.72
C LEU A 69 -1.64 11.61 5.26
N LYS A 70 -2.41 11.47 4.18
CA LYS A 70 -3.22 12.55 3.60
C LYS A 70 -4.68 12.10 3.46
N PRO A 71 -5.67 12.96 3.75
CA PRO A 71 -7.06 12.67 3.44
C PRO A 71 -7.23 12.34 1.96
N TYR A 72 -8.08 11.37 1.65
CA TYR A 72 -8.31 10.91 0.29
C TYR A 72 -9.81 10.76 0.02
N GLN A 73 -10.26 11.28 -1.12
CA GLN A 73 -11.65 11.10 -1.56
C GLN A 73 -11.75 9.80 -2.35
N PHE A 74 -11.87 8.68 -1.64
CA PHE A 74 -11.97 7.37 -2.26
C PHE A 74 -13.36 7.16 -2.90
N PRO A 75 -13.48 6.83 -4.20
CA PRO A 75 -14.76 6.72 -4.89
C PRO A 75 -15.46 5.37 -4.63
N VAL A 76 -15.63 5.00 -3.36
CA VAL A 76 -16.16 3.69 -2.93
C VAL A 76 -17.48 3.30 -3.59
N GLU A 77 -18.39 4.26 -3.81
CA GLU A 77 -19.72 4.00 -4.40
C GLU A 77 -19.69 3.82 -5.93
N LYS A 78 -18.64 4.31 -6.59
CA LYS A 78 -18.54 4.36 -8.06
C LYS A 78 -17.54 3.36 -8.62
N ILE A 79 -16.68 2.78 -7.78
CA ILE A 79 -15.60 1.94 -8.24
C ILE A 79 -16.13 0.63 -8.83
N ARG A 80 -15.89 0.46 -10.13
CA ARG A 80 -16.12 -0.78 -10.87
C ARG A 80 -14.83 -1.09 -11.60
N MET A 81 -14.00 -1.90 -10.96
CA MET A 81 -12.69 -2.23 -11.50
C MET A 81 -12.82 -3.19 -12.68
N GLU A 82 -12.07 -2.90 -13.74
CA GLU A 82 -11.88 -3.80 -14.87
C GLU A 82 -10.71 -4.73 -14.57
N GLU A 83 -10.99 -6.03 -14.46
CA GLU A 83 -9.96 -7.04 -14.23
C GLU A 83 -8.97 -7.07 -15.40
N ASP A 84 -7.68 -7.13 -15.08
CA ASP A 84 -6.62 -7.32 -16.07
C ASP A 84 -5.83 -8.58 -15.74
N PRO A 85 -6.05 -9.69 -16.47
CA PRO A 85 -5.36 -10.96 -16.22
C PRO A 85 -3.83 -10.86 -16.26
N LYS A 86 -3.28 -9.82 -16.90
CA LYS A 86 -1.83 -9.59 -16.92
C LYS A 86 -1.30 -9.17 -15.57
N PHE A 87 -2.12 -8.56 -14.71
CA PHE A 87 -1.72 -7.97 -13.43
C PHE A 87 -2.41 -8.60 -12.21
N THR A 88 -3.46 -9.41 -12.43
CA THR A 88 -4.20 -10.09 -11.38
C THR A 88 -3.29 -10.80 -10.37
N GLY A 89 -3.51 -10.54 -9.08
CA GLY A 89 -2.89 -11.26 -7.97
C GLY A 89 -1.44 -10.88 -7.69
N LYS A 90 -0.89 -9.87 -8.37
CA LYS A 90 0.48 -9.41 -8.17
C LYS A 90 0.56 -7.89 -8.08
N ALA A 91 1.45 -7.41 -7.24
CA ALA A 91 1.80 -6.01 -7.13
C ALA A 91 3.09 -5.72 -7.89
N LYS A 92 3.11 -4.57 -8.57
CA LYS A 92 4.37 -3.98 -9.05
C LYS A 92 5.13 -3.45 -7.84
N TRP A 93 6.42 -3.74 -7.75
CA TRP A 93 7.26 -3.34 -6.62
C TRP A 93 8.58 -2.75 -7.07
N TYR A 94 9.02 -1.69 -6.39
CA TYR A 94 10.38 -1.16 -6.55
C TYR A 94 11.36 -1.85 -5.60
N SER A 95 12.31 -2.60 -6.15
CA SER A 95 13.34 -3.32 -5.38
C SER A 95 14.02 -2.42 -4.33
N THR A 96 14.28 -1.16 -4.69
CA THR A 96 14.67 -0.07 -3.80
C THR A 96 13.60 1.02 -3.85
N PRO A 97 12.94 1.36 -2.72
CA PRO A 97 11.97 2.43 -2.69
C PRO A 97 12.61 3.81 -2.96
N LEU A 98 11.81 4.74 -3.48
CA LEU A 98 12.28 6.07 -3.91
C LEU A 98 12.96 6.86 -2.78
N ILE A 99 12.41 6.78 -1.57
CA ILE A 99 12.98 7.45 -0.39
C ILE A 99 14.39 6.94 -0.02
N PHE A 100 14.77 5.76 -0.51
CA PHE A 100 16.12 5.18 -0.35
C PHE A 100 17.01 5.38 -1.57
N GLY A 101 16.63 6.26 -2.50
CA GLY A 101 17.39 6.57 -3.72
C GLY A 101 17.12 5.61 -4.89
N GLY A 102 16.06 4.81 -4.82
CA GLY A 102 15.59 4.02 -5.96
C GLY A 102 15.09 4.90 -7.11
N SER A 103 15.21 4.40 -8.34
CA SER A 103 14.68 5.09 -9.53
C SER A 103 13.38 4.43 -9.99
N PRO A 104 12.32 5.20 -10.31
CA PRO A 104 11.07 4.68 -10.85
C PRO A 104 11.16 4.38 -12.36
N THR A 105 12.20 4.89 -13.03
CA THR A 105 12.42 4.70 -14.48
C THR A 105 13.47 3.64 -14.77
N ASP A 106 14.11 3.07 -13.74
CA ASP A 106 15.04 1.96 -13.91
C ASP A 106 14.26 0.64 -13.87
N GLU A 107 14.13 0.00 -15.03
CA GLU A 107 13.45 -1.29 -15.16
C GLU A 107 14.08 -2.37 -14.27
N LYS A 108 15.38 -2.27 -13.96
CA LYS A 108 16.06 -3.22 -13.04
C LYS A 108 15.65 -3.02 -11.59
N ASN A 109 15.13 -1.85 -11.25
CA ASN A 109 14.58 -1.55 -9.94
C ASN A 109 13.11 -1.98 -9.82
N MET A 110 12.54 -2.65 -10.82
CA MET A 110 11.13 -3.03 -10.84
C MET A 110 10.97 -4.55 -10.91
N THR A 111 10.06 -5.08 -10.11
CA THR A 111 9.72 -6.50 -10.14
C THR A 111 8.22 -6.70 -9.87
N TRP A 112 7.72 -7.87 -10.24
CA TRP A 112 6.37 -8.30 -9.92
C TRP A 112 6.41 -9.29 -8.75
N VAL A 113 5.61 -9.04 -7.73
CA VAL A 113 5.55 -9.87 -6.52
C VAL A 113 4.11 -10.21 -6.18
N SER A 114 3.86 -11.32 -5.48
CA SER A 114 2.53 -11.57 -4.92
C SER A 114 2.21 -10.53 -3.83
N PHE A 115 0.93 -10.34 -3.52
CA PHE A 115 0.55 -9.45 -2.41
C PHE A 115 1.12 -9.88 -1.05
N SER A 116 1.27 -11.18 -0.81
CA SER A 116 1.92 -11.69 0.39
C SER A 116 3.43 -11.34 0.46
N GLN A 117 4.13 -11.43 -0.67
CA GLN A 117 5.54 -11.00 -0.77
C GLN A 117 5.65 -9.48 -0.64
N HIS A 118 4.72 -8.74 -1.24
CA HIS A 118 4.63 -7.29 -1.12
C HIS A 118 4.51 -6.86 0.35
N ALA A 119 3.62 -7.49 1.14
CA ALA A 119 3.49 -7.21 2.57
C ALA A 119 4.79 -7.43 3.35
N GLN A 120 5.50 -8.53 3.08
CA GLN A 120 6.80 -8.80 3.71
C GLN A 120 7.84 -7.72 3.36
N LEU A 121 7.91 -7.30 2.10
CA LEU A 121 8.84 -6.27 1.64
C LEU A 121 8.53 -4.91 2.26
N VAL A 122 7.26 -4.52 2.29
CA VAL A 122 6.79 -3.27 2.92
C VAL A 122 7.15 -3.24 4.41
N CYS A 123 6.87 -4.32 5.14
CA CYS A 123 7.24 -4.45 6.56
C CYS A 123 8.75 -4.31 6.76
N TRP A 124 9.56 -4.98 5.94
CA TRP A 124 11.02 -4.93 6.04
C TRP A 124 11.57 -3.52 5.79
N TRP A 125 11.10 -2.85 4.73
CA TRP A 125 11.56 -1.51 4.38
C TRP A 125 11.14 -0.46 5.41
N ASN A 126 9.93 -0.56 5.97
CA ASN A 126 9.50 0.33 7.05
C ASN A 126 10.32 0.09 8.33
N ALA A 127 10.61 -1.16 8.69
CA ALA A 127 11.50 -1.45 9.81
C ALA A 127 12.90 -0.84 9.61
N LYS A 128 13.43 -0.89 8.38
CA LYS A 128 14.70 -0.24 8.02
C LYS A 128 14.60 1.29 8.10
N TYR A 129 13.52 1.88 7.57
CA TYR A 129 13.26 3.32 7.62
C TYR A 129 13.24 3.85 9.05
N GLN A 130 12.51 3.17 9.95
CA GLN A 130 12.41 3.56 11.36
C GLN A 130 13.77 3.50 12.07
N LYS A 131 14.58 2.46 11.83
CA LYS A 131 15.93 2.37 12.39
C LYS A 131 16.84 3.53 11.95
N LEU A 132 16.78 3.92 10.68
CA LEU A 132 17.56 5.05 10.18
C LEU A 132 17.07 6.38 10.75
N LYS A 133 15.75 6.57 10.87
CA LYS A 133 15.17 7.79 11.46
C LYS A 133 15.57 7.94 12.94
N GLN A 134 15.63 6.83 13.69
CA GLN A 134 16.09 6.84 15.09
C GLN A 134 17.59 7.12 15.24
N ASN A 135 18.43 6.64 14.32
CA ASN A 135 19.88 6.89 14.35
C ASN A 135 20.26 8.34 13.96
N ASN A 136 19.36 9.04 13.28
CA ASN A 136 19.54 10.42 12.82
C ASN A 136 18.82 11.46 13.72
N ALA A 137 18.16 11.02 14.79
CA ALA A 137 17.48 11.85 15.78
C ALA A 137 18.36 12.06 17.02
#